data_AF-A0A8K0TSH0-F1
#
_entry.id   AF-A0A8K0TSH0-F1
#
_cell.length_a   1.000
_cell.length_b   1.000
_cell.length_c   1.000
_cell.angle_alpha   90.00
_cell.angle_beta   90.00
_cell.angle_gamma   90.00
#
_symmetry.space_group_name_H-M   'P 1'
#
loop_
_entity.id
_entity.type
_entity.pdbx_description
1 polymer ?
#
loop_
_entity_poly.entity_id
_entity_poly.type
_entity_poly.pdbx_seq_one_letter_code
_entity_poly.pdbx_strand_id
1 'polypeptide(L)'
;MHSVVRLSAYTYLALPLLPPWVFWIVPGATWVDTAGAVFNAHAGGLTVDHETGRFYWFGEYKTEGQHEGGGVSEFHGLALEPQEGHEWIANTGVIQRPKVVFSKQTGKYHMFWHADDRPYTRLAQVFATADRIAGPYTFQKAFQPLGTPSQDFGIFTDYKDEKSYALYSSGDSVEGRDVFISAFNDDLTDVKEVTYCFQKYDFEAPTILQTDRSYFAIMSHKTGYRPNNVVAMRADSLKGPWSQPFFIGPPYTRTFSTQSGFSCRIPGSEKTAYLYMGDLWDKNAIWESRNVWLPLEIDEDKRDMKLVWHDVFDLDTKTGNWAPVEGTTYYSKDGELRGKAFLQEANFASHCVIATGIYGDEDGITFTVEGQGGDQWVSFHHQNIDDMGYGDQPYGQPDRIGSTWQLRHISSIIVNGDDKKVYKIAQKDTHKGTLLAATIKLSLKKGKNTLRIGGLSNGFDCKGADLDRVIVYPCSRVHQGRAEG
;
A
#
# COMPACT_ATOMS: atom_id res chain seq x y z
N MET A 1 55.69 45.47 -8.70
CA MET A 1 55.90 44.88 -7.36
C MET A 1 54.76 45.32 -6.44
N HIS A 2 54.03 44.34 -5.93
CA HIS A 2 53.29 44.29 -4.66
C HIS A 2 52.19 45.32 -4.33
N SER A 3 50.95 44.86 -4.51
CA SER A 3 49.89 44.61 -3.49
C SER A 3 49.75 45.54 -2.28
N VAL A 4 48.51 45.97 -1.97
CA VAL A 4 47.58 45.38 -0.98
C VAL A 4 46.41 46.35 -0.74
N VAL A 5 45.16 45.92 -0.96
CA VAL A 5 43.98 46.49 -0.29
C VAL A 5 43.14 45.36 0.29
N ARG A 6 42.68 45.61 1.52
CA ARG A 6 42.11 44.73 2.55
C ARG A 6 40.84 43.98 2.11
N LEU A 7 40.73 42.71 2.51
CA LEU A 7 39.45 41.98 2.64
C LEU A 7 38.69 42.46 3.89
N SER A 8 37.39 42.73 3.75
CA SER A 8 36.44 42.68 4.87
C SER A 8 35.80 41.30 4.93
N ALA A 9 35.80 40.69 6.10
CA ALA A 9 35.14 39.43 6.38
C ALA A 9 33.60 39.61 6.37
N TYR A 10 32.92 38.80 5.56
CA TYR A 10 31.51 38.47 5.78
C TYR A 10 31.46 37.09 6.43
N THR A 11 31.02 37.06 7.67
CA THR A 11 30.75 35.85 8.43
C THR A 11 29.49 35.19 7.87
N TYR A 12 29.63 34.10 7.11
CA TYR A 12 28.50 33.23 6.80
C TYR A 12 28.14 32.45 8.08
N LEU A 13 26.97 32.74 8.65
CA LEU A 13 26.32 31.84 9.61
C LEU A 13 25.96 30.56 8.84
N ALA A 14 26.70 29.49 9.10
CA ALA A 14 26.32 28.15 8.69
C ALA A 14 25.04 27.75 9.45
N LEU A 15 23.91 27.71 8.75
CA LEU A 15 22.75 26.95 9.22
C LEU A 15 23.17 25.48 9.36
N PRO A 16 22.79 24.79 10.45
CA PRO A 16 23.08 23.37 10.57
C PRO A 16 22.37 22.64 9.44
N LEU A 17 23.15 22.04 8.53
CA LEU A 17 22.65 21.03 7.59
C LEU A 17 21.97 19.95 8.43
N LEU A 18 20.64 19.83 8.30
CA LEU A 18 19.93 18.66 8.80
C LEU A 18 20.56 17.42 8.12
N PRO A 19 20.81 16.34 8.85
CA PRO A 19 21.42 15.15 8.26
C PRO A 19 20.51 14.61 7.14
N PRO A 20 21.05 14.18 5.99
CA PRO A 20 20.26 13.49 4.97
C PRO A 20 19.73 12.18 5.56
N TRP A 21 18.45 12.17 5.90
CA TRP A 21 17.75 10.99 6.34
C TRP A 21 17.67 10.03 5.16
N VAL A 22 18.08 8.76 5.34
CA VAL A 22 17.74 7.69 4.40
C VAL A 22 16.39 7.17 4.82
N PHE A 23 15.38 7.43 4.01
CA PHE A 23 14.04 6.90 4.20
C PHE A 23 13.91 5.63 3.36
N TRP A 24 13.84 4.47 4.03
CA TRP A 24 13.49 3.23 3.36
C TRP A 24 11.98 3.10 3.24
N ILE A 25 11.53 2.44 2.17
CA ILE A 25 10.15 1.99 2.04
C ILE A 25 10.02 0.68 2.82
N VAL A 26 9.07 0.65 3.76
CA VAL A 26 8.80 -0.51 4.62
C VAL A 26 7.35 -0.93 4.44
N PRO A 27 7.06 -1.84 3.49
CA PRO A 27 5.69 -2.11 3.08
C PRO A 27 4.87 -2.70 4.23
N GLY A 28 3.64 -2.19 4.43
CA GLY A 28 2.72 -2.67 5.45
C GLY A 28 3.03 -2.19 6.88
N ALA A 29 4.15 -1.49 7.11
CA ALA A 29 4.42 -0.86 8.39
C ALA A 29 3.53 0.38 8.60
N THR A 30 3.40 0.82 9.86
CA THR A 30 2.78 2.11 10.17
C THR A 30 3.70 3.23 9.71
N TRP A 31 3.32 3.91 8.62
CA TRP A 31 4.02 5.10 8.14
C TRP A 31 3.55 6.32 8.92
N VAL A 32 4.47 7.25 9.16
CA VAL A 32 4.18 8.51 9.85
C VAL A 32 4.68 9.67 9.00
N ASP A 33 3.96 10.78 9.06
CA ASP A 33 4.35 12.03 8.41
C ASP A 33 5.49 12.74 9.17
N THR A 34 5.90 13.91 8.67
CA THR A 34 6.94 14.73 9.30
C THR A 34 6.56 15.32 10.66
N ALA A 35 5.26 15.35 10.99
CA ALA A 35 4.75 15.76 12.31
C ALA A 35 4.65 14.57 13.29
N GLY A 36 4.89 13.35 12.82
CA GLY A 36 4.79 12.11 13.59
C GLY A 36 3.37 11.54 13.68
N ALA A 37 2.40 12.10 12.94
CA ALA A 37 1.06 11.54 12.85
C ALA A 37 1.06 10.34 11.90
N VAL A 38 0.17 9.37 12.14
CA VAL A 38 0.03 8.21 11.24
C VAL A 38 -0.42 8.70 9.87
N PHE A 39 0.35 8.32 8.85
CA PHE A 39 0.03 8.64 7.48
C PHE A 39 -1.26 7.93 7.06
N ASN A 40 -2.22 8.70 6.57
CA ASN A 40 -3.58 8.25 6.30
C ASN A 40 -3.99 8.71 4.90
N ALA A 41 -3.67 7.91 3.89
CA ALA A 41 -4.11 8.11 2.51
C ALA A 41 -4.18 6.72 1.86
N HIS A 42 -5.39 6.16 1.79
CA HIS A 42 -5.63 4.80 1.31
C HIS A 42 -6.20 4.79 -0.10
N ALA A 43 -5.86 3.78 -0.91
CA ALA A 43 -6.40 3.49 -2.24
C ALA A 43 -6.49 4.64 -3.26
N GLY A 44 -5.81 5.75 -2.99
CA GLY A 44 -5.78 6.91 -3.87
C GLY A 44 -4.68 6.81 -4.92
N GLY A 45 -3.89 7.87 -5.11
CA GLY A 45 -2.87 7.89 -6.15
C GLY A 45 -1.86 9.03 -6.01
N LEU A 46 -0.78 8.93 -6.78
CA LEU A 46 0.23 9.97 -6.89
C LEU A 46 -0.08 10.89 -8.07
N THR A 47 0.05 12.19 -7.85
CA THR A 47 0.00 13.21 -8.88
C THR A 47 1.23 14.09 -8.76
N VAL A 48 1.86 14.41 -9.89
CA VAL A 48 2.99 15.34 -9.92
C VAL A 48 2.44 16.75 -10.11
N ASP A 49 2.87 17.67 -9.25
CA ASP A 49 2.57 19.08 -9.39
C ASP A 49 3.24 19.64 -10.65
N HIS A 50 2.43 20.22 -11.54
CA HIS A 50 2.90 20.77 -12.81
C HIS A 50 3.90 21.92 -12.62
N GLU A 51 3.80 22.68 -11.52
CA GLU A 51 4.67 23.83 -11.26
C GLU A 51 6.01 23.42 -10.62
N THR A 52 5.98 22.57 -9.60
CA THR A 52 7.17 22.24 -8.80
C THR A 52 7.81 20.89 -9.14
N GLY A 53 7.10 20.01 -9.84
CA GLY A 53 7.55 18.63 -10.09
C GLY A 53 7.49 17.71 -8.86
N ARG A 54 6.88 18.16 -7.76
CA ARG A 54 6.75 17.36 -6.53
C ARG A 54 5.62 16.35 -6.62
N PHE A 55 5.79 15.21 -5.98
CA PHE A 55 4.74 14.21 -5.82
C PHE A 55 3.77 14.62 -4.71
N TYR A 56 2.48 14.53 -4.99
CA TYR A 56 1.39 14.62 -4.03
C TYR A 56 0.66 13.29 -3.99
N TRP A 57 0.49 12.76 -2.79
CA TRP A 57 -0.25 11.52 -2.58
C TRP A 57 -1.62 11.84 -2.01
N PHE A 58 -2.65 11.57 -2.81
CA PHE A 58 -4.04 11.65 -2.40
C PHE A 58 -4.55 10.29 -1.95
N GLY A 59 -5.44 10.25 -0.98
CA GLY A 59 -6.08 9.00 -0.57
C GLY A 59 -7.32 9.22 0.27
N GLU A 60 -8.03 8.13 0.52
CA GLU A 60 -9.15 8.09 1.44
C GLU A 60 -8.64 8.36 2.86
N TYR A 61 -9.25 9.30 3.55
CA TYR A 61 -8.97 9.54 4.96
C TYR A 61 -9.84 8.62 5.83
N LYS A 62 -9.25 7.59 6.43
CA LYS A 62 -9.95 6.59 7.25
C LYS A 62 -9.85 6.95 8.72
N THR A 63 -10.92 7.54 9.28
CA THR A 63 -10.97 7.98 10.68
C THR A 63 -11.24 6.81 11.62
N GLU A 64 -10.59 6.79 12.79
CA GLU A 64 -10.87 5.80 13.83
C GLU A 64 -12.35 5.81 14.24
N GLY A 65 -12.96 4.62 14.35
CA GLY A 65 -14.38 4.48 14.69
C GLY A 65 -15.37 4.86 13.56
N GLN A 66 -14.88 5.29 12.40
CA GLN A 66 -15.69 5.63 11.23
C GLN A 66 -15.30 4.76 10.04
N HIS A 67 -16.27 4.08 9.43
CA HIS A 67 -16.01 3.19 8.31
C HIS A 67 -15.70 3.93 6.99
N GLU A 68 -16.46 4.99 6.68
CA GLU A 68 -16.35 5.77 5.44
C GLU A 68 -16.67 7.25 5.67
N GLY A 69 -16.31 8.11 4.70
CA GLY A 69 -16.71 9.52 4.67
C GLY A 69 -15.77 10.47 5.40
N GLY A 70 -14.50 10.10 5.60
CA GLY A 70 -13.51 10.99 6.22
C GLY A 70 -12.97 12.10 5.29
N GLY A 71 -13.35 12.09 4.02
CA GLY A 71 -12.83 13.01 2.99
C GLY A 71 -11.64 12.45 2.23
N VAL A 72 -10.90 13.34 1.57
CA VAL A 72 -9.67 13.01 0.84
C VAL A 72 -8.50 13.71 1.50
N SER A 73 -7.53 12.93 1.93
CA SER A 73 -6.27 13.43 2.46
C SER A 73 -5.24 13.69 1.38
N GLU A 74 -4.31 14.57 1.71
CA GLU A 74 -2.99 14.71 1.11
C GLU A 74 -1.93 14.75 2.24
N PHE A 75 -0.64 14.78 1.89
CA PHE A 75 0.46 14.65 2.85
C PHE A 75 0.40 15.66 4.03
N HIS A 76 -0.17 16.86 3.83
CA HIS A 76 -0.25 17.92 4.83
C HIS A 76 -1.66 18.15 5.43
N GLY A 77 -2.66 17.34 5.10
CA GLY A 77 -4.02 17.54 5.62
C GLY A 77 -5.11 16.97 4.73
N LEU A 78 -6.31 17.58 4.75
CA LEU A 78 -7.42 17.22 3.89
C LEU A 78 -7.40 18.09 2.63
N ALA A 79 -7.26 17.46 1.47
CA ALA A 79 -7.48 18.09 0.17
C ALA A 79 -8.98 18.32 -0.09
N LEU A 80 -9.85 17.44 0.43
CA LEU A 80 -11.30 17.58 0.37
C LEU A 80 -11.89 17.25 1.75
N GLU A 81 -12.51 18.24 2.38
CA GLU A 81 -13.27 18.04 3.62
C GLU A 81 -14.69 17.52 3.31
N PRO A 82 -15.19 16.53 4.08
CA PRO A 82 -16.58 16.13 3.97
C PRO A 82 -17.51 17.25 4.45
N GLN A 83 -18.66 17.41 3.78
CA GLN A 83 -19.65 18.45 4.10
C GLN A 83 -20.90 17.83 4.71
N GLU A 84 -21.22 18.19 5.95
CA GLU A 84 -22.38 17.68 6.66
C GLU A 84 -23.68 17.88 5.85
N GLY A 85 -24.47 16.82 5.69
CA GLY A 85 -25.73 16.84 4.96
C GLY A 85 -25.61 16.96 3.43
N HIS A 86 -24.41 17.13 2.87
CA HIS A 86 -24.22 17.18 1.42
C HIS A 86 -24.48 15.80 0.80
N GLU A 87 -25.26 15.76 -0.29
CA GLU A 87 -25.68 14.51 -0.91
C GLU A 87 -24.49 13.58 -1.26
N TRP A 88 -23.45 14.11 -1.91
CA TRP A 88 -22.33 13.34 -2.48
C TRP A 88 -21.01 13.36 -1.69
N ILE A 89 -20.86 14.25 -0.70
CA ILE A 89 -19.62 14.41 0.08
C ILE A 89 -19.89 14.52 1.57
N ALA A 90 -21.00 13.97 2.06
CA ALA A 90 -21.25 13.88 3.49
C ALA A 90 -20.31 12.88 4.17
N ASN A 91 -20.06 13.15 5.45
CA ASN A 91 -19.34 12.24 6.35
C ASN A 91 -20.06 10.90 6.59
N THR A 92 -21.32 10.79 6.18
CA THR A 92 -22.10 9.54 6.24
C THR A 92 -22.02 8.72 4.95
N GLY A 93 -21.53 9.32 3.86
CA GLY A 93 -21.39 8.69 2.53
C GLY A 93 -20.07 7.96 2.34
N VAL A 94 -19.85 7.48 1.11
CA VAL A 94 -18.65 6.78 0.65
C VAL A 94 -17.83 7.71 -0.24
N ILE A 95 -16.55 7.87 0.08
CA ILE A 95 -15.57 8.65 -0.70
C ILE A 95 -14.37 7.74 -0.89
N GLN A 96 -14.25 7.14 -2.07
CA GLN A 96 -13.27 6.06 -2.31
C GLN A 96 -12.42 6.29 -3.56
N ARG A 97 -11.16 5.87 -3.46
CA ARG A 97 -10.16 5.84 -4.54
C ARG A 97 -9.94 7.18 -5.25
N PRO A 98 -9.74 8.30 -4.55
CA PRO A 98 -9.52 9.58 -5.19
C PRO A 98 -8.29 9.56 -6.10
N LYS A 99 -8.40 10.20 -7.25
CA LYS A 99 -7.33 10.43 -8.22
C LYS A 99 -7.36 11.88 -8.66
N VAL A 100 -6.19 12.48 -8.83
CA VAL A 100 -6.04 13.89 -9.24
C VAL A 100 -5.27 13.96 -10.55
N VAL A 101 -5.73 14.82 -11.46
CA VAL A 101 -5.07 15.13 -12.73
C VAL A 101 -5.07 16.63 -12.98
N PHE A 102 -4.04 17.16 -13.63
CA PHE A 102 -3.99 18.57 -14.02
C PHE A 102 -4.59 18.77 -15.42
N SER A 103 -5.52 19.72 -15.56
CA SER A 103 -6.09 20.11 -16.84
C SER A 103 -5.38 21.35 -17.38
N LYS A 104 -4.64 21.19 -18.48
CA LYS A 104 -3.94 22.32 -19.14
C LYS A 104 -4.92 23.36 -19.70
N GLN A 105 -6.11 22.90 -20.09
CA GLN A 105 -7.17 23.70 -20.71
C GLN A 105 -7.83 24.63 -19.71
N THR A 106 -8.07 24.16 -18.47
CA THR A 106 -8.68 24.97 -17.41
C THR A 106 -7.64 25.62 -16.50
N GLY A 107 -6.40 25.13 -16.50
CA GLY A 107 -5.35 25.55 -15.57
C GLY A 107 -5.60 25.09 -14.13
N LYS A 108 -6.46 24.07 -13.92
CA LYS A 108 -6.87 23.59 -12.60
C LYS A 108 -6.49 22.14 -12.37
N TYR A 109 -6.41 21.78 -11.10
CA TYR A 109 -6.35 20.39 -10.66
C TYR A 109 -7.77 19.84 -10.52
N HIS A 110 -7.98 18.68 -11.12
CA HIS A 110 -9.25 17.99 -11.20
C HIS A 110 -9.17 16.69 -10.39
N MET A 111 -10.05 16.53 -9.42
CA MET A 111 -10.15 15.33 -8.58
C MET A 111 -11.38 14.53 -8.97
N PHE A 112 -11.19 13.23 -9.12
CA PHE A 112 -12.25 12.27 -9.37
C PHE A 112 -12.17 11.12 -8.38
N TRP A 113 -13.31 10.59 -7.97
CA TRP A 113 -13.38 9.44 -7.06
C TRP A 113 -14.71 8.71 -7.21
N HIS A 114 -14.77 7.51 -6.66
CA HIS A 114 -16.00 6.76 -6.49
C HIS A 114 -16.79 7.31 -5.30
N ALA A 115 -18.01 7.78 -5.55
CA ALA A 115 -18.90 8.25 -4.49
C ALA A 115 -20.15 7.38 -4.42
N ASP A 116 -20.52 7.04 -3.20
CA ASP A 116 -21.68 6.20 -2.96
C ASP A 116 -22.39 6.50 -1.64
N ASP A 117 -23.53 5.84 -1.44
CA ASP A 117 -24.13 5.65 -0.12
C ASP A 117 -23.70 4.31 0.47
N ARG A 118 -23.95 4.10 1.77
CA ARG A 118 -23.45 2.91 2.49
C ARG A 118 -23.88 1.57 1.89
N PRO A 119 -25.09 1.42 1.32
CA PRO A 119 -25.48 0.18 0.66
C PRO A 119 -24.99 0.06 -0.80
N TYR A 120 -24.17 0.99 -1.29
CA TYR A 120 -23.62 1.03 -2.65
C TYR A 120 -24.69 1.07 -3.76
N THR A 121 -25.66 1.98 -3.64
CA THR A 121 -26.78 2.07 -4.57
C THR A 121 -26.62 3.14 -5.65
N ARG A 122 -25.71 4.10 -5.45
CA ARG A 122 -25.55 5.24 -6.36
C ARG A 122 -24.61 4.93 -7.52
N LEU A 123 -23.52 4.21 -7.24
CA LEU A 123 -22.53 3.78 -8.24
C LEU A 123 -22.13 4.94 -9.16
N ALA A 124 -21.64 6.04 -8.57
CA ALA A 124 -21.32 7.26 -9.30
C ALA A 124 -19.85 7.66 -9.15
N GLN A 125 -19.40 8.49 -10.08
CA GLN A 125 -18.19 9.28 -9.95
C GLN A 125 -18.54 10.69 -9.49
N VAL A 126 -17.66 11.31 -8.72
CA VAL A 126 -17.74 12.74 -8.44
C VAL A 126 -16.53 13.44 -9.02
N PHE A 127 -16.76 14.65 -9.50
CA PHE A 127 -15.76 15.57 -10.02
C PHE A 127 -15.67 16.81 -9.11
N ALA A 128 -14.46 17.16 -8.69
CA ALA A 128 -14.13 18.39 -7.96
C ALA A 128 -12.92 19.11 -8.57
N THR A 129 -12.79 20.42 -8.31
CA THR A 129 -11.67 21.22 -8.84
C THR A 129 -10.97 22.03 -7.76
N ALA A 130 -9.70 22.32 -7.97
CA ALA A 130 -8.90 23.24 -7.17
C ALA A 130 -7.92 24.03 -8.05
N ASP A 131 -7.56 25.24 -7.63
CA ASP A 131 -6.49 26.03 -8.27
C ASP A 131 -5.08 25.54 -7.87
N ARG A 132 -4.97 24.82 -6.74
CA ARG A 132 -3.72 24.28 -6.22
C ARG A 132 -3.85 22.78 -6.04
N ILE A 133 -2.75 22.05 -6.24
CA ILE A 133 -2.74 20.59 -6.12
C ILE A 133 -3.16 20.13 -4.71
N ALA A 134 -2.73 20.82 -3.65
CA ALA A 134 -3.12 20.48 -2.27
C ALA A 134 -4.59 20.85 -1.94
N GLY A 135 -5.34 21.42 -2.86
CA GLY A 135 -6.69 21.91 -2.61
C GLY A 135 -6.75 23.28 -1.92
N PRO A 136 -7.85 23.58 -1.20
CA PRO A 136 -9.02 22.71 -1.03
C PRO A 136 -9.77 22.50 -2.36
N TYR A 137 -10.26 21.28 -2.57
CA TYR A 137 -11.09 20.93 -3.72
C TYR A 137 -12.55 21.30 -3.48
N THR A 138 -13.21 21.79 -4.53
CA THR A 138 -14.62 22.17 -4.52
C THR A 138 -15.40 21.24 -5.44
N PHE A 139 -16.42 20.57 -4.87
CA PHE A 139 -17.38 19.74 -5.61
C PHE A 139 -17.96 20.49 -6.81
N GLN A 140 -18.08 19.79 -7.95
CA GLN A 140 -18.71 20.33 -9.16
C GLN A 140 -19.97 19.54 -9.53
N LYS A 141 -19.85 18.22 -9.70
CA LYS A 141 -20.95 17.33 -10.09
C LYS A 141 -20.69 15.89 -9.69
N ALA A 142 -21.76 15.12 -9.53
CA ALA A 142 -21.75 13.66 -9.53
C ALA A 142 -22.36 13.16 -10.84
N PHE A 143 -21.83 12.08 -11.40
CA PHE A 143 -22.29 11.54 -12.67
C PHE A 143 -21.98 10.05 -12.83
N GLN A 144 -22.73 9.39 -13.71
CA GLN A 144 -22.43 8.05 -14.21
C GLN A 144 -21.80 8.20 -15.59
N PRO A 145 -20.52 7.79 -15.79
CA PRO A 145 -19.80 8.02 -17.04
C PRO A 145 -20.55 7.38 -18.22
N LEU A 146 -20.94 8.19 -19.21
CA LEU A 146 -21.71 7.75 -20.38
C LEU A 146 -23.01 6.99 -20.03
N GLY A 147 -23.62 7.30 -18.88
CA GLY A 147 -24.82 6.62 -18.38
C GLY A 147 -24.55 5.20 -17.85
N THR A 148 -23.28 4.83 -17.64
CA THR A 148 -22.88 3.54 -17.08
C THR A 148 -22.56 3.71 -15.58
N PRO A 149 -23.04 2.82 -14.69
CA PRO A 149 -22.64 2.83 -13.29
C PRO A 149 -21.12 2.79 -13.11
N SER A 150 -20.62 3.34 -12.01
CA SER A 150 -19.20 3.36 -11.66
C SER A 150 -19.00 3.09 -10.18
N GLN A 151 -18.21 2.07 -9.89
CA GLN A 151 -17.74 1.73 -8.55
C GLN A 151 -16.24 2.06 -8.46
N ASP A 152 -15.40 1.08 -8.11
CA ASP A 152 -13.95 1.23 -7.98
C ASP A 152 -13.33 2.00 -9.14
N PHE A 153 -12.55 3.04 -8.81
CA PHE A 153 -12.12 4.07 -9.73
C PHE A 153 -10.59 4.22 -9.80
N GLY A 154 -10.10 4.51 -11.00
CA GLY A 154 -8.72 4.88 -11.30
C GLY A 154 -8.63 5.92 -12.43
N ILE A 155 -7.47 6.56 -12.55
CA ILE A 155 -7.12 7.41 -13.69
C ILE A 155 -5.77 6.95 -14.23
N PHE A 156 -5.64 6.96 -15.55
CA PHE A 156 -4.40 6.76 -16.27
C PHE A 156 -4.16 7.91 -17.23
N THR A 157 -2.95 8.46 -17.25
CA THR A 157 -2.53 9.46 -18.23
C THR A 157 -1.40 8.86 -19.05
N ASP A 158 -1.60 8.78 -20.37
CA ASP A 158 -0.59 8.28 -21.29
C ASP A 158 0.53 9.32 -21.42
N TYR A 159 1.75 8.97 -21.02
CA TYR A 159 2.85 9.94 -21.02
C TYR A 159 3.33 10.28 -22.45
N LYS A 160 2.92 9.53 -23.48
CA LYS A 160 3.35 9.75 -24.86
C LYS A 160 2.48 10.77 -25.59
N ASP A 161 1.18 10.80 -25.31
CA ASP A 161 0.24 11.72 -25.97
C ASP A 161 -0.54 12.62 -25.01
N GLU A 162 -0.27 12.51 -23.70
CA GLU A 162 -0.84 13.29 -22.61
C GLU A 162 -2.36 13.15 -22.44
N LYS A 163 -2.99 12.16 -23.08
CA LYS A 163 -4.42 11.89 -22.90
C LYS A 163 -4.67 11.15 -21.60
N SER A 164 -5.75 11.53 -20.92
CA SER A 164 -6.19 10.89 -19.70
C SER A 164 -7.40 9.99 -19.92
N TYR A 165 -7.48 8.92 -19.13
CA TYR A 165 -8.49 7.89 -19.19
C TYR A 165 -9.01 7.59 -17.79
N ALA A 166 -10.33 7.51 -17.65
CA ALA A 166 -11.00 6.97 -16.48
C ALA A 166 -10.98 5.43 -16.55
N LEU A 167 -10.70 4.80 -15.42
CA LEU A 167 -10.77 3.36 -15.23
C LEU A 167 -11.84 3.09 -14.18
N TYR A 168 -12.84 2.26 -14.48
CA TYR A 168 -13.91 1.99 -13.52
C TYR A 168 -14.60 0.65 -13.72
N SER A 169 -14.96 -0.01 -12.62
CA SER A 169 -15.88 -1.15 -12.63
C SER A 169 -17.34 -0.68 -12.62
N SER A 170 -18.25 -1.40 -13.28
CA SER A 170 -19.64 -0.96 -13.48
C SER A 170 -20.66 -1.58 -12.49
N GLY A 171 -20.21 -1.93 -11.28
CA GLY A 171 -21.03 -2.52 -10.22
C GLY A 171 -21.03 -4.06 -10.21
N ASP A 172 -21.89 -4.67 -9.40
CA ASP A 172 -21.82 -6.10 -9.03
C ASP A 172 -22.87 -6.99 -9.71
N SER A 173 -23.63 -6.47 -10.68
CA SER A 173 -24.57 -7.28 -11.45
C SER A 173 -23.86 -8.13 -12.50
N VAL A 174 -24.51 -9.20 -12.96
CA VAL A 174 -23.98 -10.07 -14.03
C VAL A 174 -23.71 -9.27 -15.31
N GLU A 175 -24.56 -8.28 -15.58
CA GLU A 175 -24.48 -7.37 -16.72
C GLU A 175 -23.55 -6.17 -16.49
N GLY A 176 -23.19 -5.87 -15.23
CA GLY A 176 -22.42 -4.69 -14.80
C GLY A 176 -21.02 -4.99 -14.26
N ARG A 177 -20.60 -6.26 -14.23
CA ARG A 177 -19.28 -6.69 -13.72
C ARG A 177 -18.07 -6.34 -14.59
N ASP A 178 -18.29 -5.58 -15.65
CA ASP A 178 -17.25 -5.19 -16.60
C ASP A 178 -16.43 -4.01 -16.06
N VAL A 179 -15.18 -3.92 -16.51
CA VAL A 179 -14.29 -2.79 -16.24
C VAL A 179 -14.04 -2.01 -17.52
N PHE A 180 -14.12 -0.68 -17.45
CA PHE A 180 -13.99 0.21 -18.59
C PHE A 180 -12.68 0.98 -18.56
N ILE A 181 -12.09 1.19 -19.74
CA ILE A 181 -11.14 2.26 -20.01
C ILE A 181 -11.90 3.26 -20.88
N SER A 182 -12.09 4.49 -20.38
CA SER A 182 -12.83 5.51 -21.12
C SER A 182 -12.04 6.81 -21.17
N ALA A 183 -11.92 7.40 -22.36
CA ALA A 183 -11.15 8.62 -22.58
C ALA A 183 -11.89 9.82 -21.99
N PHE A 184 -11.18 10.71 -21.30
CA PHE A 184 -11.72 12.01 -20.91
C PHE A 184 -11.89 12.94 -22.12
N ASN A 185 -12.74 13.94 -21.99
CA ASN A 185 -12.76 15.10 -22.89
C ASN A 185 -11.53 15.99 -22.69
N ASP A 186 -11.29 16.92 -23.62
CA ASP A 186 -10.05 17.70 -23.66
C ASP A 186 -9.85 18.57 -22.41
N ASP A 187 -10.92 19.04 -21.76
CA ASP A 187 -10.82 19.86 -20.54
C ASP A 187 -10.80 19.03 -19.24
N LEU A 188 -10.85 17.70 -19.33
CA LEU A 188 -10.85 16.75 -18.21
C LEU A 188 -12.02 16.96 -17.24
N THR A 189 -13.21 17.28 -17.73
CA THR A 189 -14.42 17.49 -16.90
C THR A 189 -15.45 16.36 -17.02
N ASP A 190 -15.33 15.50 -18.04
CA ASP A 190 -16.22 14.36 -18.26
C ASP A 190 -15.55 13.27 -19.12
N VAL A 191 -16.15 12.08 -19.13
CA VAL A 191 -15.76 10.98 -20.00
C VAL A 191 -16.43 11.14 -21.36
N LYS A 192 -15.64 11.08 -22.44
CA LYS A 192 -16.09 11.31 -23.82
C LYS A 192 -16.51 10.03 -24.54
N GLU A 193 -15.72 8.97 -24.43
CA GLU A 193 -15.97 7.71 -25.14
C GLU A 193 -15.28 6.52 -24.47
N VAL A 194 -15.87 5.33 -24.59
CA VAL A 194 -15.24 4.07 -24.16
C VAL A 194 -14.11 3.71 -25.13
N THR A 195 -12.89 3.58 -24.61
CA THR A 195 -11.72 3.11 -25.36
C THR A 195 -11.64 1.59 -25.38
N TYR A 196 -11.93 0.93 -24.26
CA TYR A 196 -11.96 -0.52 -24.14
C TYR A 196 -12.86 -0.98 -22.98
N CYS A 197 -13.36 -2.21 -23.07
CA CYS A 197 -14.15 -2.86 -22.04
C CYS A 197 -13.60 -4.27 -21.75
N PHE A 198 -13.19 -4.51 -20.50
CA PHE A 198 -12.80 -5.81 -19.98
C PHE A 198 -14.05 -6.59 -19.58
N GLN A 199 -14.61 -7.31 -20.54
CA GLN A 199 -15.84 -8.04 -20.33
C GLN A 199 -15.60 -9.33 -19.54
N LYS A 200 -16.52 -9.67 -18.63
CA LYS A 200 -16.65 -10.99 -17.99
C LYS A 200 -15.67 -11.35 -16.87
N TYR A 201 -14.95 -10.42 -16.28
CA TYR A 201 -13.88 -10.76 -15.33
C TYR A 201 -14.14 -10.46 -13.84
N ASP A 202 -15.28 -9.83 -13.46
CA ASP A 202 -15.57 -9.48 -12.06
C ASP A 202 -14.38 -8.78 -11.37
N PHE A 203 -13.76 -7.86 -12.11
CA PHE A 203 -12.59 -7.11 -11.66
C PHE A 203 -12.99 -5.78 -11.03
N GLU A 204 -12.11 -5.27 -10.17
CA GLU A 204 -12.20 -3.98 -9.50
C GLU A 204 -10.79 -3.41 -9.28
N ALA A 205 -10.71 -2.29 -8.55
CA ALA A 205 -9.47 -1.62 -8.18
C ALA A 205 -8.49 -1.35 -9.34
N PRO A 206 -8.95 -0.75 -10.47
CA PRO A 206 -8.15 -0.71 -11.68
C PRO A 206 -7.06 0.38 -11.66
N THR A 207 -5.89 0.03 -12.19
CA THR A 207 -4.82 0.97 -12.55
C THR A 207 -4.13 0.51 -13.83
N ILE A 208 -3.49 1.42 -14.57
CA ILE A 208 -2.67 1.06 -15.74
C ILE A 208 -1.25 1.55 -15.50
N LEU A 209 -0.30 0.63 -15.65
CA LEU A 209 1.11 0.93 -15.74
C LEU A 209 1.53 0.91 -17.21
N GLN A 210 2.19 1.98 -17.68
CA GLN A 210 2.69 2.10 -19.04
C GLN A 210 4.21 2.00 -19.06
N THR A 211 4.75 1.22 -19.99
CA THR A 211 6.17 1.16 -20.30
C THR A 211 6.47 1.90 -21.61
N ASP A 212 7.70 1.82 -22.10
CA ASP A 212 8.07 2.34 -23.42
C ASP A 212 7.39 1.56 -24.55
N ARG A 213 6.96 0.31 -24.31
CA ARG A 213 6.44 -0.60 -25.33
C ARG A 213 4.97 -0.96 -25.14
N SER A 214 4.48 -1.04 -23.91
CA SER A 214 3.18 -1.66 -23.63
C SER A 214 2.43 -1.03 -22.46
N TYR A 215 1.17 -1.45 -22.29
CA TYR A 215 0.29 -1.10 -21.19
C TYR A 215 -0.04 -2.38 -20.41
N PHE A 216 -0.02 -2.28 -19.08
CA PHE A 216 -0.44 -3.32 -18.16
C PHE A 216 -1.58 -2.79 -17.31
N ALA A 217 -2.79 -3.29 -17.53
CA ALA A 217 -3.94 -3.03 -16.67
C ALA A 217 -3.88 -3.99 -15.47
N ILE A 218 -3.78 -3.44 -14.26
CA ILE A 218 -3.66 -4.18 -13.00
C ILE A 218 -4.98 -4.02 -12.23
N MET A 219 -5.57 -5.14 -11.82
CA MET A 219 -6.89 -5.19 -11.19
C MET A 219 -6.97 -6.30 -10.15
N SER A 220 -7.77 -6.10 -9.11
CA SER A 220 -8.15 -7.19 -8.20
C SER A 220 -9.46 -7.83 -8.65
N HIS A 221 -9.77 -9.00 -8.12
CA HIS A 221 -11.13 -9.54 -8.16
C HIS A 221 -12.04 -8.86 -7.12
N LYS A 222 -13.36 -8.96 -7.30
CA LYS A 222 -14.39 -8.47 -6.37
C LYS A 222 -14.56 -9.38 -5.15
N THR A 223 -13.76 -9.13 -4.11
CA THR A 223 -13.87 -9.83 -2.81
C THR A 223 -14.00 -8.86 -1.63
N GLY A 224 -14.38 -7.62 -1.90
CA GLY A 224 -14.44 -6.54 -0.92
C GLY A 224 -13.08 -6.34 -0.24
N TYR A 225 -13.09 -6.11 1.07
CA TYR A 225 -11.85 -5.94 1.85
C TYR A 225 -11.01 -7.22 2.04
N ARG A 226 -11.47 -8.38 1.55
CA ARG A 226 -10.65 -9.60 1.58
C ARG A 226 -9.64 -9.55 0.42
N PRO A 227 -8.34 -9.79 0.66
CA PRO A 227 -7.36 -9.78 -0.41
C PRO A 227 -7.55 -10.97 -1.34
N ASN A 228 -7.11 -10.84 -2.59
CA ASN A 228 -7.10 -11.88 -3.60
C ASN A 228 -5.85 -11.79 -4.48
N ASN A 229 -5.70 -12.71 -5.44
CA ASN A 229 -4.60 -12.65 -6.40
C ASN A 229 -4.90 -11.58 -7.46
N VAL A 230 -4.28 -10.41 -7.32
CA VAL A 230 -4.30 -9.31 -8.29
C VAL A 230 -3.70 -9.81 -9.58
N VAL A 231 -4.33 -9.44 -10.68
CA VAL A 231 -3.93 -9.80 -12.03
C VAL A 231 -3.44 -8.59 -12.81
N ALA A 232 -2.62 -8.86 -13.83
CA ALA A 232 -2.36 -7.94 -14.91
C ALA A 232 -2.91 -8.49 -16.23
N MET A 233 -3.30 -7.58 -17.12
CA MET A 233 -3.56 -7.84 -18.54
C MET A 233 -2.69 -6.89 -19.35
N ARG A 234 -2.09 -7.37 -20.43
CA ARG A 234 -1.11 -6.61 -21.23
C ARG A 234 -1.63 -6.31 -22.63
N ALA A 235 -1.36 -5.10 -23.15
CA ALA A 235 -1.64 -4.71 -24.53
C ALA A 235 -0.57 -3.76 -25.10
N ASP A 236 -0.42 -3.71 -26.44
CA ASP A 236 0.40 -2.71 -27.15
C ASP A 236 -0.36 -1.40 -27.43
N SER A 237 -1.68 -1.40 -27.19
CA SER A 237 -2.58 -0.28 -27.40
C SER A 237 -3.71 -0.35 -26.37
N LEU A 238 -4.17 0.79 -25.86
CA LEU A 238 -5.31 0.84 -24.94
C LEU A 238 -6.59 0.23 -25.55
N LYS A 239 -6.73 0.28 -26.89
CA LYS A 239 -7.84 -0.36 -27.63
C LYS A 239 -7.73 -1.89 -27.73
N GLY A 240 -6.66 -2.45 -27.19
CA GLY A 240 -6.35 -3.87 -27.26
C GLY A 240 -5.70 -4.32 -28.58
N PRO A 241 -5.66 -5.64 -28.83
CA PRO A 241 -6.18 -6.70 -27.96
C PRO A 241 -5.41 -6.78 -26.64
N TRP A 242 -6.15 -6.99 -25.54
CA TRP A 242 -5.57 -7.27 -24.22
C TRP A 242 -5.35 -8.77 -24.03
N SER A 243 -4.28 -9.16 -23.34
CA SER A 243 -3.98 -10.55 -23.02
C SER A 243 -5.03 -11.17 -22.09
N GLN A 244 -5.00 -12.50 -21.92
CA GLN A 244 -5.64 -13.11 -20.75
C GLN A 244 -4.97 -12.61 -19.46
N PRO A 245 -5.72 -12.54 -18.34
CA PRO A 245 -5.16 -12.12 -17.07
C PRO A 245 -4.14 -13.12 -16.53
N PHE A 246 -3.11 -12.63 -15.85
CA PHE A 246 -2.10 -13.42 -15.16
C PHE A 246 -1.78 -12.78 -13.80
N PHE A 247 -1.43 -13.59 -12.79
CA PHE A 247 -1.11 -13.07 -11.46
C PHE A 247 0.18 -12.24 -11.47
N ILE A 248 0.15 -11.09 -10.80
CA ILE A 248 1.37 -10.28 -10.62
C ILE A 248 2.19 -10.76 -9.42
N GLY A 249 1.54 -11.32 -8.40
CA GLY A 249 2.19 -11.87 -7.21
C GLY A 249 2.32 -13.40 -7.27
N PRO A 250 3.19 -14.01 -6.45
CA PRO A 250 3.20 -15.45 -6.29
C PRO A 250 1.81 -15.94 -5.87
N PRO A 251 1.30 -17.04 -6.45
CA PRO A 251 0.03 -17.63 -6.03
C PRO A 251 -0.01 -17.90 -4.52
N TYR A 252 -1.20 -17.92 -3.94
CA TYR A 252 -1.44 -18.17 -2.50
C TYR A 252 -0.90 -17.10 -1.54
N THR A 253 -0.20 -16.07 -2.03
CA THR A 253 0.09 -14.89 -1.22
C THR A 253 -1.08 -13.92 -1.20
N ARG A 254 -2.04 -14.05 -2.13
CA ARG A 254 -3.10 -13.07 -2.40
C ARG A 254 -2.51 -11.68 -2.59
N THR A 255 -1.47 -11.62 -3.44
CA THR A 255 -0.68 -10.40 -3.69
C THR A 255 -0.06 -9.87 -2.39
N PHE A 256 0.55 -10.75 -1.59
CA PHE A 256 1.03 -10.39 -0.24
C PHE A 256 -0.06 -9.77 0.65
N SER A 257 -1.29 -10.27 0.54
CA SER A 257 -2.49 -9.79 1.21
C SER A 257 -2.89 -8.34 0.87
N THR A 258 -2.54 -7.83 -0.31
CA THR A 258 -2.91 -6.47 -0.74
C THR A 258 -3.97 -6.45 -1.84
N GLN A 259 -4.62 -5.30 -1.99
CA GLN A 259 -5.47 -4.96 -3.13
C GLN A 259 -4.82 -3.81 -3.90
N SER A 260 -4.94 -3.79 -5.24
CA SER A 260 -4.43 -2.67 -6.04
C SER A 260 -5.08 -1.34 -5.65
N GLY A 261 -4.32 -0.25 -5.70
CA GLY A 261 -4.86 1.11 -5.55
C GLY A 261 -4.36 2.00 -6.68
N PHE A 262 -3.05 1.96 -6.93
CA PHE A 262 -2.39 2.72 -7.98
C PHE A 262 -1.12 2.01 -8.47
N SER A 263 -0.59 2.46 -9.60
CA SER A 263 0.71 2.04 -10.10
C SER A 263 1.47 3.26 -10.60
N CYS A 264 2.77 3.32 -10.33
CA CYS A 264 3.57 4.50 -10.60
C CYS A 264 4.77 4.15 -11.48
N ARG A 265 5.01 4.99 -12.49
CA ARG A 265 6.21 5.01 -13.32
C ARG A 265 7.09 6.16 -12.86
N ILE A 266 8.32 5.86 -12.47
CA ILE A 266 9.31 6.85 -12.04
C ILE A 266 10.48 6.82 -13.05
N PRO A 267 10.52 7.76 -14.00
CA PRO A 267 11.63 7.85 -14.96
C PRO A 267 12.90 8.35 -14.26
N GLY A 268 13.79 7.44 -13.91
CA GLY A 268 15.10 7.76 -13.38
C GLY A 268 16.15 7.97 -14.48
N SER A 269 17.28 8.57 -14.11
CA SER A 269 18.40 8.85 -15.02
C SER A 269 19.15 7.60 -15.47
N GLU A 270 19.03 6.48 -14.74
CA GLU A 270 19.68 5.20 -15.10
C GLU A 270 18.67 4.17 -15.60
N LYS A 271 17.52 4.06 -14.92
CA LYS A 271 16.41 3.20 -15.35
C LYS A 271 15.07 3.77 -14.92
N THR A 272 13.99 3.25 -15.50
CA THR A 272 12.64 3.53 -15.00
C THR A 272 12.31 2.57 -13.87
N ALA A 273 11.94 3.08 -12.70
CA ALA A 273 11.34 2.28 -11.64
C ALA A 273 9.83 2.19 -11.85
N TYR A 274 9.29 1.00 -11.61
CA TYR A 274 7.85 0.75 -11.63
C TYR A 274 7.43 0.30 -10.23
N LEU A 275 6.39 0.93 -9.68
CA LEU A 275 5.86 0.61 -8.36
C LEU A 275 4.41 0.19 -8.45
N TYR A 276 4.09 -0.88 -7.75
CA TYR A 276 2.74 -1.20 -7.31
C TYR A 276 2.47 -0.48 -5.99
N MET A 277 1.33 0.18 -5.89
CA MET A 277 0.87 0.85 -4.68
C MET A 277 -0.50 0.27 -4.31
N GLY A 278 -0.49 -0.60 -3.31
CA GLY A 278 -1.69 -1.28 -2.85
C GLY A 278 -1.97 -1.04 -1.37
N ASP A 279 -3.15 -1.49 -0.96
CA ASP A 279 -3.63 -1.40 0.41
C ASP A 279 -3.70 -2.80 1.03
N LEU A 280 -3.11 -2.91 2.21
CA LEU A 280 -3.30 -4.02 3.14
C LEU A 280 -4.53 -3.67 4.00
N TRP A 281 -5.72 -3.91 3.46
CA TRP A 281 -6.98 -3.57 4.11
C TRP A 281 -7.19 -4.33 5.42
N ASP A 282 -7.76 -3.65 6.41
CA ASP A 282 -8.22 -4.27 7.65
C ASP A 282 -9.73 -4.13 7.85
N LYS A 283 -10.49 -5.12 7.38
CA LYS A 283 -11.95 -5.10 7.47
C LYS A 283 -12.49 -4.97 8.91
N ASN A 284 -11.72 -5.39 9.92
CA ASN A 284 -12.15 -5.33 11.31
C ASN A 284 -11.98 -3.92 11.88
N ALA A 285 -11.00 -3.18 11.39
CA ALA A 285 -10.69 -1.81 11.76
C ALA A 285 -10.08 -1.06 10.57
N ILE A 286 -10.92 -0.52 9.67
CA ILE A 286 -10.45 0.03 8.37
C ILE A 286 -9.37 1.11 8.54
N TRP A 287 -9.42 1.91 9.60
CA TRP A 287 -8.41 2.91 9.94
C TRP A 287 -7.02 2.31 10.30
N GLU A 288 -6.96 1.01 10.59
CA GLU A 288 -5.70 0.27 10.77
C GLU A 288 -5.14 -0.33 9.48
N SER A 289 -5.74 -0.05 8.33
CA SER A 289 -5.20 -0.48 7.03
C SER A 289 -3.82 0.13 6.79
N ARG A 290 -3.00 -0.52 5.95
CA ARG A 290 -1.62 -0.10 5.71
C ARG A 290 -1.34 0.02 4.23
N ASN A 291 -0.44 0.93 3.90
CA ASN A 291 0.04 1.09 2.53
C ASN A 291 1.18 0.11 2.25
N VAL A 292 1.15 -0.51 1.07
CA VAL A 292 2.15 -1.46 0.61
C VAL A 292 2.62 -1.02 -0.76
N TRP A 293 3.83 -0.45 -0.79
CA TRP A 293 4.50 -0.09 -2.03
C TRP A 293 5.56 -1.12 -2.33
N LEU A 294 5.56 -1.67 -3.54
CA LEU A 294 6.47 -2.73 -3.93
C LEU A 294 6.97 -2.50 -5.36
N PRO A 295 8.24 -2.83 -5.64
CA PRO A 295 8.74 -2.79 -7.01
C PRO A 295 8.04 -3.82 -7.90
N LEU A 296 7.81 -3.40 -9.14
CA LEU A 296 7.37 -4.25 -10.24
C LEU A 296 8.57 -4.53 -11.16
N GLU A 297 8.88 -5.81 -11.35
CA GLU A 297 9.81 -6.27 -12.38
C GLU A 297 9.03 -6.58 -13.65
N ILE A 298 9.43 -5.96 -14.77
CA ILE A 298 8.75 -6.13 -16.06
C ILE A 298 9.74 -6.71 -17.06
N ASP A 299 9.33 -7.81 -17.69
CA ASP A 299 10.05 -8.43 -18.78
C ASP A 299 9.21 -8.26 -20.06
N GLU A 300 9.53 -7.24 -20.85
CA GLU A 300 8.81 -6.92 -22.10
C GLU A 300 8.92 -8.00 -23.17
N ASP A 301 10.00 -8.78 -23.16
CA ASP A 301 10.21 -9.84 -24.16
C ASP A 301 9.41 -11.08 -23.79
N LYS A 302 9.30 -11.40 -22.49
CA LYS A 302 8.36 -12.42 -21.98
C LYS A 302 6.92 -11.92 -21.86
N ARG A 303 6.68 -10.61 -21.98
CA ARG A 303 5.39 -9.93 -21.78
C ARG A 303 4.81 -10.20 -20.37
N ASP A 304 5.69 -10.18 -19.39
CA ASP A 304 5.41 -10.59 -18.01
C ASP A 304 5.69 -9.44 -17.03
N MET A 305 4.98 -9.46 -15.90
CA MET A 305 5.13 -8.50 -14.81
C MET A 305 5.05 -9.24 -13.48
N LYS A 306 6.02 -8.98 -12.60
CA LYS A 306 6.10 -9.60 -11.28
C LYS A 306 6.24 -8.57 -10.18
N LEU A 307 5.43 -8.75 -9.16
CA LEU A 307 5.48 -8.03 -7.91
C LEU A 307 6.51 -8.70 -6.98
N VAL A 308 7.49 -7.92 -6.52
CA VAL A 308 8.57 -8.44 -5.67
C VAL A 308 8.42 -7.90 -4.26
N TRP A 309 8.32 -8.79 -3.28
CA TRP A 309 8.27 -8.42 -1.88
C TRP A 309 9.68 -8.17 -1.32
N HIS A 310 9.85 -7.02 -0.67
CA HIS A 310 10.99 -6.71 0.18
C HIS A 310 10.49 -6.10 1.48
N ASP A 311 10.84 -6.68 2.64
CA ASP A 311 10.33 -6.15 3.92
C ASP A 311 10.80 -4.70 4.15
N VAL A 312 11.99 -4.37 3.66
CA VAL A 312 12.61 -3.04 3.68
C VAL A 312 13.41 -2.88 2.38
N PHE A 313 13.20 -1.79 1.64
CA PHE A 313 14.01 -1.46 0.47
C PHE A 313 14.26 0.05 0.35
N ASP A 314 15.37 0.40 -0.28
CA ASP A 314 15.68 1.78 -0.66
C ASP A 314 15.24 2.02 -2.11
N LEU A 315 14.75 3.23 -2.40
CA LEU A 315 14.38 3.68 -3.75
C LEU A 315 14.99 5.05 -3.99
N ASP A 316 15.90 5.13 -4.95
CA ASP A 316 16.41 6.37 -5.48
C ASP A 316 15.54 6.81 -6.66
N THR A 317 14.67 7.78 -6.42
CA THR A 317 13.79 8.35 -7.45
C THR A 317 14.55 9.08 -8.55
N LYS A 318 15.78 9.55 -8.30
CA LYS A 318 16.60 10.26 -9.30
C LYS A 318 17.19 9.29 -10.31
N THR A 319 17.70 8.15 -9.87
CA THR A 319 18.28 7.14 -10.77
C THR A 319 17.27 6.08 -11.22
N GLY A 320 16.17 5.91 -10.48
CA GLY A 320 15.20 4.83 -10.65
C GLY A 320 15.70 3.49 -10.12
N ASN A 321 16.80 3.49 -9.37
CA ASN A 321 17.30 2.29 -8.71
C ASN A 321 16.58 2.05 -7.40
N TRP A 322 16.26 0.78 -7.15
CA TRP A 322 15.82 0.30 -5.86
C TRP A 322 16.63 -0.94 -5.50
N ALA A 323 16.80 -1.19 -4.21
CA ALA A 323 17.50 -2.36 -3.70
C ALA A 323 16.94 -2.77 -2.33
N PRO A 324 16.80 -4.08 -2.05
CA PRO A 324 16.47 -4.54 -0.70
C PRO A 324 17.55 -4.13 0.28
N VAL A 325 17.14 -3.80 1.51
CA VAL A 325 18.07 -3.58 2.61
C VAL A 325 18.39 -4.93 3.25
N GLU A 326 19.67 -5.24 3.44
CA GLU A 326 20.05 -6.48 4.10
C GLU A 326 19.91 -6.37 5.62
N GLY A 327 19.23 -7.34 6.22
CA GLY A 327 19.08 -7.50 7.66
C GLY A 327 19.77 -8.76 8.19
N THR A 328 19.88 -8.87 9.51
CA THR A 328 20.37 -10.09 10.18
C THR A 328 19.18 -10.98 10.55
N THR A 329 19.21 -12.23 10.09
CA THR A 329 18.13 -13.21 10.31
C THR A 329 18.37 -14.04 11.58
N TYR A 330 17.30 -14.27 12.34
CA TYR A 330 17.26 -15.14 13.51
C TYR A 330 16.09 -16.12 13.35
N TYR A 331 16.38 -17.42 13.34
CA TYR A 331 15.40 -18.45 13.03
C TYR A 331 14.71 -18.99 14.29
N SER A 332 13.45 -19.37 14.15
CA SER A 332 12.67 -19.95 15.25
C SER A 332 13.29 -21.22 15.82
N LYS A 333 14.01 -22.01 15.01
CA LYS A 333 14.73 -23.21 15.48
C LYS A 333 15.75 -22.95 16.59
N ASP A 334 16.29 -21.72 16.65
CA ASP A 334 17.32 -21.30 17.61
C ASP A 334 16.72 -20.42 18.73
N GLY A 335 15.41 -20.14 18.67
CA GLY A 335 14.72 -19.35 19.68
C GLY A 335 14.35 -20.16 20.93
N GLU A 336 14.20 -19.46 22.04
CA GLU A 336 13.82 -20.06 23.32
C GLU A 336 12.29 -20.09 23.45
N LEU A 337 11.70 -21.28 23.29
CA LEU A 337 10.27 -21.51 23.47
C LEU A 337 9.86 -21.38 24.94
N ARG A 338 8.61 -20.94 25.16
CA ARG A 338 8.00 -20.77 26.49
C ARG A 338 6.62 -21.40 26.53
N GLY A 339 6.26 -21.89 27.72
CA GLY A 339 4.95 -22.46 27.98
C GLY A 339 4.68 -23.68 27.10
N LYS A 340 3.55 -23.66 26.40
CA LYS A 340 3.09 -24.71 25.48
C LYS A 340 3.53 -24.51 24.04
N ALA A 341 4.20 -23.41 23.71
CA ALA A 341 4.70 -23.21 22.36
C ALA A 341 5.76 -24.28 22.03
N PHE A 342 5.75 -24.74 20.78
CA PHE A 342 6.62 -25.83 20.33
C PHE A 342 7.07 -25.61 18.89
N LEU A 343 8.13 -26.32 18.51
CA LEU A 343 8.59 -26.38 17.12
C LEU A 343 7.83 -27.48 16.38
N GLN A 344 7.21 -27.11 15.25
CA GLN A 344 6.50 -28.04 14.37
C GLN A 344 7.23 -28.17 13.05
N GLU A 345 7.28 -29.39 12.50
CA GLU A 345 7.78 -29.61 11.14
C GLU A 345 6.95 -28.83 10.11
N ALA A 346 7.63 -28.04 9.29
CA ALA A 346 7.05 -27.18 8.28
C ALA A 346 7.98 -27.09 7.08
N ASN A 347 7.75 -27.94 6.07
CA ASN A 347 8.61 -28.07 4.88
C ASN A 347 8.77 -26.78 4.04
N PHE A 348 7.85 -25.82 4.20
CA PHE A 348 7.89 -24.51 3.55
C PHE A 348 8.67 -23.45 4.36
N ALA A 349 8.92 -23.71 5.64
CA ALA A 349 9.62 -22.81 6.53
C ALA A 349 11.13 -23.03 6.47
N SER A 350 11.88 -22.06 6.97
CA SER A 350 13.33 -22.14 7.08
C SER A 350 13.72 -23.30 7.99
N HIS A 351 14.74 -24.07 7.60
CA HIS A 351 15.16 -25.27 8.33
C HIS A 351 14.03 -26.31 8.54
N CYS A 352 12.99 -26.28 7.70
CA CYS A 352 11.84 -27.17 7.76
C CYS A 352 11.08 -27.15 9.09
N VAL A 353 11.10 -26.03 9.82
CA VAL A 353 10.49 -25.93 11.14
C VAL A 353 9.92 -24.54 11.40
N ILE A 354 8.81 -24.48 12.13
CA ILE A 354 8.14 -23.24 12.52
C ILE A 354 7.81 -23.27 14.02
N ALA A 355 7.87 -22.14 14.71
CA ALA A 355 7.39 -22.03 16.08
C ALA A 355 5.87 -21.78 16.07
N THR A 356 5.12 -22.65 16.74
CA THR A 356 3.65 -22.59 16.82
C THR A 356 3.18 -22.71 18.28
N GLY A 357 1.87 -22.64 18.50
CA GLY A 357 1.26 -22.67 19.82
C GLY A 357 1.46 -21.37 20.60
N ILE A 358 1.63 -20.24 19.89
CA ILE A 358 1.81 -18.91 20.48
C ILE A 358 0.43 -18.40 20.96
N TYR A 359 0.26 -18.28 22.27
CA TYR A 359 -1.03 -17.97 22.88
C TYR A 359 -0.88 -17.19 24.18
N GLY A 360 -1.53 -16.02 24.24
CA GLY A 360 -1.40 -15.12 25.38
C GLY A 360 0.05 -14.71 25.65
N ASP A 361 0.35 -14.25 26.87
CA ASP A 361 1.71 -13.83 27.24
C ASP A 361 2.62 -15.00 27.67
N GLU A 362 2.04 -16.13 28.08
CA GLU A 362 2.75 -17.27 28.66
C GLU A 362 3.38 -18.18 27.58
N ASP A 363 2.62 -18.48 26.52
CA ASP A 363 3.02 -19.41 25.47
C ASP A 363 3.60 -18.64 24.28
N GLY A 364 4.89 -18.85 23.99
CA GLY A 364 5.53 -18.11 22.89
C GLY A 364 7.01 -18.42 22.68
N ILE A 365 7.73 -17.47 22.08
CA ILE A 365 9.16 -17.63 21.73
C ILE A 365 9.97 -16.39 22.11
N THR A 366 11.24 -16.59 22.49
CA THR A 366 12.23 -15.52 22.69
C THR A 366 13.29 -15.59 21.61
N PHE A 367 13.52 -14.49 20.91
CA PHE A 367 14.72 -14.32 20.08
C PHE A 367 15.76 -13.52 20.84
N THR A 368 17.01 -13.97 20.81
CA THR A 368 18.16 -13.13 21.17
C THR A 368 18.70 -12.51 19.89
N VAL A 369 18.69 -11.18 19.80
CA VAL A 369 19.11 -10.44 18.60
C VAL A 369 20.17 -9.38 18.90
N GLU A 370 21.04 -9.10 17.93
CA GLU A 370 22.00 -7.99 18.00
C GLU A 370 21.37 -6.68 17.52
N GLY A 371 21.42 -5.65 18.37
CA GLY A 371 20.99 -4.29 18.09
C GLY A 371 22.17 -3.34 17.87
N GLN A 372 21.94 -2.28 17.10
CA GLN A 372 22.93 -1.24 16.79
C GLN A 372 22.81 -0.02 17.71
N GLY A 373 21.77 0.04 18.54
CA GLY A 373 21.44 1.18 19.39
C GLY A 373 20.55 2.18 18.66
N GLY A 374 19.28 2.26 19.09
CA GLY A 374 18.26 3.12 18.51
C GLY A 374 17.09 2.32 17.92
N ASP A 375 16.25 2.98 17.15
CA ASP A 375 15.13 2.33 16.48
C ASP A 375 15.61 1.56 15.24
N GLN A 376 15.17 0.31 15.12
CA GLN A 376 15.47 -0.58 14.01
C GLN A 376 14.19 -1.23 13.50
N TRP A 377 14.09 -1.41 12.19
CA TRP A 377 13.01 -2.22 11.61
C TRP A 377 13.27 -3.70 11.92
N VAL A 378 12.21 -4.40 12.32
CA VAL A 378 12.22 -5.83 12.59
C VAL A 378 11.03 -6.47 11.89
N SER A 379 11.32 -7.41 11.00
CA SER A 379 10.30 -8.15 10.25
C SER A 379 10.10 -9.52 10.85
N PHE A 380 8.84 -9.89 11.03
CA PHE A 380 8.38 -11.18 11.54
C PHE A 380 7.80 -11.94 10.36
N HIS A 381 8.49 -13.01 9.95
CA HIS A 381 8.02 -13.89 8.87
C HIS A 381 7.13 -14.96 9.49
N HIS A 382 5.88 -14.99 9.08
CA HIS A 382 4.83 -15.72 9.78
C HIS A 382 3.90 -16.49 8.87
N GLN A 383 3.22 -17.46 9.49
CA GLN A 383 2.05 -18.14 8.95
C GLN A 383 0.89 -17.99 9.92
N ASN A 384 -0.30 -17.70 9.38
CA ASN A 384 -1.57 -17.73 10.10
C ASN A 384 -2.58 -18.45 9.21
N ILE A 385 -2.92 -19.70 9.53
CA ILE A 385 -3.71 -20.58 8.64
C ILE A 385 -5.22 -20.54 8.89
N ASP A 386 -5.74 -19.55 9.61
CA ASP A 386 -7.18 -19.48 9.96
C ASP A 386 -8.10 -19.46 8.74
N ASP A 387 -7.62 -19.04 7.56
CA ASP A 387 -8.37 -19.01 6.29
C ASP A 387 -8.58 -20.40 5.69
N MET A 388 -7.82 -21.41 6.16
CA MET A 388 -7.87 -22.81 5.76
C MET A 388 -7.75 -23.11 4.26
N GLY A 389 -7.49 -22.11 3.42
CA GLY A 389 -7.44 -22.20 1.95
C GLY A 389 -8.74 -21.82 1.24
N TYR A 390 -9.77 -21.35 1.96
CA TYR A 390 -11.00 -20.83 1.37
C TYR A 390 -10.85 -19.40 0.82
N GLY A 391 -9.65 -18.80 1.03
CA GLY A 391 -9.19 -17.44 0.73
C GLY A 391 -9.60 -16.81 -0.58
N ASP A 392 -9.57 -17.61 -1.63
CA ASP A 392 -9.66 -17.09 -2.98
C ASP A 392 -11.11 -17.16 -3.52
N GLN A 393 -12.04 -17.73 -2.76
CA GLN A 393 -13.44 -17.87 -3.17
C GLN A 393 -14.32 -16.78 -2.56
N PRO A 394 -15.09 -16.02 -3.37
CA PRO A 394 -16.21 -15.25 -2.85
C PRO A 394 -17.19 -16.23 -2.21
N TYR A 395 -17.60 -15.99 -0.96
CA TYR A 395 -18.55 -16.81 -0.18
C TYR A 395 -18.05 -18.16 0.36
N GLY A 396 -16.75 -18.42 0.39
CA GLY A 396 -16.22 -19.56 1.15
C GLY A 396 -16.53 -19.40 2.65
N GLN A 397 -17.52 -20.14 3.17
CA GLN A 397 -17.76 -20.25 4.60
C GLN A 397 -16.57 -20.98 5.22
N PRO A 398 -15.84 -20.37 6.17
CA PRO A 398 -14.77 -21.06 6.88
C PRO A 398 -15.43 -22.06 7.82
N ASP A 399 -15.27 -23.34 7.50
CA ASP A 399 -15.48 -24.50 8.37
C ASP A 399 -16.92 -24.94 8.72
N ARG A 400 -17.06 -26.27 8.76
CA ARG A 400 -18.21 -27.12 9.08
C ARG A 400 -18.46 -27.28 10.60
N ILE A 401 -17.54 -26.81 11.46
CA ILE A 401 -17.55 -27.05 12.92
C ILE A 401 -17.48 -25.74 13.75
N GLY A 402 -17.72 -24.59 13.15
CA GLY A 402 -17.84 -23.32 13.89
C GLY A 402 -16.52 -22.68 14.33
N SER A 403 -15.38 -23.10 13.77
CA SER A 403 -14.18 -22.27 13.84
C SER A 403 -14.40 -21.02 12.97
N THR A 404 -14.21 -19.84 13.54
CA THR A 404 -14.38 -18.58 12.81
C THR A 404 -13.02 -18.15 12.28
N TRP A 405 -12.87 -18.10 10.96
CA TRP A 405 -11.72 -17.46 10.31
C TRP A 405 -11.46 -16.09 10.92
N GLN A 406 -10.20 -15.85 11.28
CA GLN A 406 -9.71 -14.54 11.71
C GLN A 406 -8.81 -13.96 10.63
N LEU A 407 -9.12 -12.72 10.22
CA LEU A 407 -8.33 -11.98 9.22
C LEU A 407 -6.87 -11.77 9.67
N ARG A 408 -6.63 -11.71 10.98
CA ARG A 408 -5.31 -11.50 11.57
C ARG A 408 -5.23 -12.04 12.98
N HIS A 409 -4.03 -12.46 13.35
CA HIS A 409 -3.59 -12.59 14.74
C HIS A 409 -2.84 -11.32 15.14
N ILE A 410 -2.73 -11.07 16.45
CA ILE A 410 -1.96 -9.94 16.96
C ILE A 410 -0.92 -10.50 17.92
N SER A 411 0.36 -10.31 17.62
CA SER A 411 1.43 -10.73 18.51
C SER A 411 1.87 -9.57 19.42
N SER A 412 2.11 -9.86 20.69
CA SER A 412 2.86 -8.99 21.60
C SER A 412 4.35 -9.15 21.35
N ILE A 413 5.09 -8.06 21.45
CA ILE A 413 6.56 -8.09 21.46
C ILE A 413 7.04 -7.26 22.65
N ILE A 414 7.77 -7.91 23.55
CA ILE A 414 8.38 -7.29 24.72
C ILE A 414 9.89 -7.30 24.52
N VAL A 415 10.48 -6.10 24.49
CA VAL A 415 11.91 -5.91 24.24
C VAL A 415 12.65 -5.85 25.59
N ASN A 416 13.66 -6.70 25.78
CA ASN A 416 14.51 -6.71 26.98
C ASN A 416 13.76 -6.87 28.31
N GLY A 417 12.61 -7.54 28.30
CA GLY A 417 11.77 -7.74 29.49
C GLY A 417 11.10 -6.47 30.02
N ASP A 418 11.00 -5.41 29.21
CA ASP A 418 10.27 -4.20 29.60
C ASP A 418 8.76 -4.38 29.40
N ASP A 419 8.11 -5.07 30.34
CA ASP A 419 6.67 -5.36 30.31
C ASP A 419 5.79 -4.10 30.35
N LYS A 420 6.38 -2.91 30.63
CA LYS A 420 5.67 -1.63 30.55
C LYS A 420 5.48 -1.16 29.12
N LYS A 421 6.26 -1.68 28.17
CA LYS A 421 6.21 -1.33 26.75
C LYS A 421 5.97 -2.58 25.90
N VAL A 422 4.69 -2.86 25.64
CA VAL A 422 4.27 -3.93 24.75
C VAL A 422 4.06 -3.37 23.34
N TYR A 423 4.91 -3.78 22.41
CA TYR A 423 4.70 -3.53 20.99
C TYR A 423 3.67 -4.54 20.46
N LYS A 424 2.88 -4.13 19.48
CA LYS A 424 1.83 -4.97 18.88
C LYS A 424 2.06 -5.05 17.38
N ILE A 425 1.98 -6.25 16.81
CA ILE A 425 2.07 -6.45 15.37
C ILE A 425 0.91 -7.31 14.87
N ALA A 426 0.18 -6.78 13.89
CA ALA A 426 -0.88 -7.50 13.21
C ALA A 426 -0.28 -8.43 12.15
N GLN A 427 -0.67 -9.70 12.19
CA GLN A 427 -0.18 -10.74 11.29
C GLN A 427 -1.36 -11.33 10.55
N LYS A 428 -1.51 -10.89 9.29
CA LYS A 428 -2.61 -11.30 8.41
C LYS A 428 -2.63 -12.81 8.22
N ASP A 429 -3.82 -13.33 8.00
CA ASP A 429 -4.01 -14.68 7.54
C ASP A 429 -3.22 -14.95 6.25
N THR A 430 -2.84 -16.20 6.08
CA THR A 430 -1.98 -16.71 5.02
C THR A 430 -2.56 -18.02 4.53
N HIS A 431 -2.29 -18.39 3.28
CA HIS A 431 -2.53 -19.75 2.84
C HIS A 431 -1.58 -20.74 3.56
N LYS A 432 -2.03 -21.99 3.71
CA LYS A 432 -1.17 -23.07 4.24
C LYS A 432 0.08 -23.20 3.36
N GLY A 433 1.22 -23.36 4.01
CA GLY A 433 2.49 -23.46 3.30
C GLY A 433 3.03 -22.13 2.77
N THR A 434 2.37 -21.01 3.04
CA THR A 434 2.81 -19.67 2.64
C THR A 434 3.27 -18.89 3.87
N LEU A 435 4.34 -18.11 3.70
CA LEU A 435 4.81 -17.13 4.67
C LEU A 435 4.54 -15.72 4.15
N LEU A 436 4.09 -14.84 5.02
CA LEU A 436 4.10 -13.39 4.80
C LEU A 436 5.02 -12.73 5.82
N ALA A 437 5.36 -11.46 5.60
CA ALA A 437 6.13 -10.67 6.55
C ALA A 437 5.29 -9.52 7.11
N ALA A 438 5.40 -9.30 8.41
CA ALA A 438 4.91 -8.09 9.07
C ALA A 438 6.11 -7.36 9.69
N THR A 439 6.24 -6.06 9.43
CA THR A 439 7.40 -5.27 9.86
C THR A 439 7.01 -4.18 10.85
N ILE A 440 7.78 -4.04 11.93
CA ILE A 440 7.56 -3.02 12.96
C ILE A 440 8.89 -2.40 13.39
N LYS A 441 8.85 -1.14 13.83
CA LYS A 441 10.01 -0.44 14.38
C LYS A 441 10.15 -0.73 15.88
N LEU A 442 11.27 -1.32 16.29
CA LEU A 442 11.57 -1.63 17.69
C LEU A 442 12.77 -0.80 18.16
N SER A 443 12.75 -0.37 19.42
CA SER A 443 13.86 0.38 20.01
C SER A 443 14.83 -0.59 20.68
N LEU A 444 15.98 -0.83 20.05
CA LEU A 444 16.98 -1.81 20.48
C LEU A 444 18.21 -1.13 21.10
N LYS A 445 18.77 -1.72 22.15
CA LYS A 445 20.05 -1.29 22.72
C LYS A 445 21.19 -1.76 21.81
N LYS A 446 22.35 -1.12 21.91
CA LYS A 446 23.56 -1.62 21.23
C LYS A 446 23.99 -2.95 21.88
N GLY A 447 24.28 -3.95 21.05
CA GLY A 447 24.62 -5.31 21.48
C GLY A 447 23.39 -6.21 21.64
N LYS A 448 23.48 -7.22 22.50
CA LYS A 448 22.44 -8.23 22.70
C LYS A 448 21.13 -7.65 23.25
N ASN A 449 20.02 -7.98 22.61
CA ASN A 449 18.64 -7.71 23.03
C ASN A 449 17.82 -9.00 23.05
N THR A 450 16.75 -9.04 23.85
CA THR A 450 15.75 -10.10 23.79
C THR A 450 14.44 -9.58 23.22
N LEU A 451 13.83 -10.34 22.31
CA LEU A 451 12.48 -10.11 21.80
C LEU A 451 11.61 -11.26 22.32
N ARG A 452 10.73 -10.98 23.27
CA ARG A 452 9.77 -11.93 23.82
C ARG A 452 8.43 -11.77 23.09
N ILE A 453 8.05 -12.79 22.32
CA ILE A 453 6.84 -12.80 21.50
C ILE A 453 5.76 -13.67 22.15
N GLY A 454 4.55 -13.15 22.27
CA GLY A 454 3.34 -13.86 22.68
C GLY A 454 2.15 -13.48 21.81
N GLY A 455 0.96 -13.95 22.16
CA GLY A 455 -0.31 -13.59 21.55
C GLY A 455 -1.07 -12.51 22.32
N LEU A 456 -1.75 -11.62 21.61
CA LEU A 456 -2.63 -10.58 22.14
C LEU A 456 -4.05 -10.74 21.61
N SER A 457 -5.01 -10.23 22.38
CA SER A 457 -6.41 -10.22 21.94
C SER A 457 -6.56 -9.47 20.63
N ASN A 458 -7.16 -10.13 19.63
CA ASN A 458 -7.63 -9.52 18.39
C ASN A 458 -9.13 -9.18 18.43
N GLY A 459 -9.76 -9.23 19.61
CA GLY A 459 -11.20 -9.10 19.82
C GLY A 459 -11.97 -10.42 19.82
N PHE A 460 -11.37 -11.51 19.35
CA PHE A 460 -11.98 -12.84 19.28
C PHE A 460 -11.20 -13.90 20.06
N ASP A 461 -9.87 -13.89 19.94
CA ASP A 461 -8.94 -14.82 20.61
C ASP A 461 -7.60 -14.12 20.88
N CYS A 462 -6.69 -14.79 21.62
CA CYS A 462 -5.38 -14.27 22.01
C CYS A 462 -4.20 -15.01 21.34
N LYS A 463 -4.37 -15.46 20.10
CA LYS A 463 -3.33 -16.15 19.33
C LYS A 463 -2.32 -15.16 18.74
N GLY A 464 -1.04 -15.54 18.77
CA GLY A 464 -0.01 -15.00 17.88
C GLY A 464 0.14 -15.91 16.67
N ALA A 465 0.59 -15.36 15.53
CA ALA A 465 0.83 -16.17 14.34
C ALA A 465 2.06 -17.06 14.51
N ASP A 466 2.11 -18.19 13.80
CA ASP A 466 3.26 -19.08 13.78
C ASP A 466 4.46 -18.37 13.15
N LEU A 467 5.65 -18.53 13.72
CA LEU A 467 6.85 -17.77 13.33
C LEU A 467 7.92 -18.66 12.72
N ASP A 468 8.39 -18.29 11.53
CA ASP A 468 9.54 -18.91 10.87
C ASP A 468 10.86 -18.29 11.35
N ARG A 469 10.93 -16.96 11.27
CA ARG A 469 12.13 -16.18 11.56
C ARG A 469 11.79 -14.72 11.85
N VAL A 470 12.74 -14.04 12.48
CA VAL A 470 12.76 -12.57 12.54
C VAL A 470 13.98 -12.03 11.81
N ILE A 471 13.85 -10.88 11.16
CA ILE A 471 14.95 -10.19 10.48
C ILE A 471 15.10 -8.81 11.11
N VAL A 472 16.29 -8.51 11.64
CA VAL A 472 16.62 -7.21 12.23
C VAL A 472 17.44 -6.40 11.22
N TYR A 473 16.87 -5.29 10.76
CA TYR A 473 17.50 -4.39 9.81
C TYR A 473 18.43 -3.39 10.50
N PRO A 474 19.45 -2.86 9.82
CA PRO A 474 20.33 -1.83 10.38
C PRO A 474 19.53 -0.60 10.83
N CYS A 475 20.09 0.21 11.73
CA CYS A 475 19.55 1.56 11.94
C CYS A 475 19.61 2.29 10.59
N SER A 476 18.60 3.09 10.25
CA SER A 476 18.63 3.93 9.05
C SER A 476 19.85 4.85 9.13
N ARG A 477 20.96 4.47 8.47
CA ARG A 477 22.19 5.25 8.47
C ARG A 477 22.04 6.39 7.49
N VAL A 478 22.39 7.58 7.94
CA VAL A 478 22.62 8.77 7.10
C VAL A 478 23.60 8.40 5.98
N HIS A 479 23.12 8.34 4.74
CA HIS A 479 24.01 8.36 3.58
C HIS A 479 24.44 9.82 3.40
N GLN A 480 25.69 10.12 3.75
CA GLN A 480 26.32 11.38 3.37
C GLN A 480 26.41 11.42 1.83
N GLY A 481 25.53 12.17 1.17
CA GLY A 481 25.71 12.46 -0.26
C GLY A 481 24.48 12.65 -1.15
N ARG A 482 23.24 12.71 -0.65
CA ARG A 482 22.09 13.04 -1.50
C ARG A 482 21.32 14.24 -0.95
N ALA A 483 21.23 15.29 -1.75
CA ALA A 483 20.32 16.40 -1.54
C ALA A 483 18.87 15.93 -1.75
N GLU A 484 17.98 16.40 -0.88
CA GLU A 484 16.53 16.21 -0.91
C GLU A 484 15.97 16.48 -2.31
N GLY A 485 15.11 15.59 -2.80
CA GLY A 485 14.45 15.67 -4.09
C GLY A 485 13.01 15.25 -3.96
#